data_AF-A0A2M9P580-F1
#
_entry.id   AF-A0A2M9P580-F1
#
_cell.length_a   1.000
_cell.length_b   1.000
_cell.length_c   1.000
_cell.angle_alpha   90.00
_cell.angle_beta   90.00
_cell.angle_gamma   90.00
#
_symmetry.space_group_name_H-M   'P 1'
#
loop_
_entity.id
_entity.type
_entity.pdbx_description
1 polymer ?
#
loop_
_entity_poly.entity_id
_entity_poly.type
_entity_poly.pdbx_seq_one_letter_code
_entity_poly.pdbx_strand_id
1 'polypeptide(L)' 'MTRTALEGFGKTLEATDEVVIEATGNSMAAARVLSPLVARVVIANPLQVKAIAHAHVK' A
#
# COMPACT_ATOMS: atom_id res chain seq x y z
N MET A 1 -1.04 5.85 -9.88
CA MET A 1 -1.76 4.58 -9.67
C MET A 1 -3.26 4.86 -9.62
N THR A 2 -4.08 4.12 -10.37
CA THR A 2 -5.55 4.26 -10.32
C THR A 2 -6.15 3.32 -9.29
N ARG A 3 -7.38 3.57 -8.83
CA ARG A 3 -8.08 2.68 -7.89
C ARG A 3 -8.23 1.26 -8.45
N THR A 4 -8.63 1.15 -9.72
CA THR A 4 -8.79 -0.14 -10.39
C THR A 4 -7.49 -0.93 -10.50
N ALA A 5 -6.36 -0.25 -10.72
CA ALA A 5 -5.05 -0.92 -10.71
C ALA A 5 -4.69 -1.47 -9.32
N LEU A 6 -4.99 -0.72 -8.25
CA LEU A 6 -4.77 -1.15 -6.88
C LEU A 6 -5.67 -2.34 -6.49
N GLU A 7 -6.92 -2.34 -6.92
CA GLU A 7 -7.83 -3.49 -6.75
C GLU A 7 -7.32 -4.72 -7.50
N GLY A 8 -6.79 -4.52 -8.72
CA GLY A 8 -6.15 -5.57 -9.50
C GLY A 8 -4.97 -6.19 -8.76
N PHE A 9 -4.09 -5.35 -8.21
CA PHE A 9 -2.99 -5.81 -7.34
C PHE A 9 -3.49 -6.53 -6.10
N GLY A 10 -4.50 -6.00 -5.41
CA GLY A 10 -5.06 -6.63 -4.22
C GLY A 10 -5.58 -8.05 -4.46
N LYS A 11 -6.07 -8.35 -5.68
CA LYS A 11 -6.52 -9.70 -6.07
C LYS A 11 -5.38 -10.70 -6.26
N THR A 12 -4.12 -10.25 -6.33
CA THR A 12 -2.95 -11.14 -6.42
C THR A 12 -2.37 -11.50 -5.06
N LEU A 13 -2.91 -10.92 -3.98
CA LEU A 13 -2.47 -11.17 -2.60
C LEU A 13 -3.28 -12.29 -1.96
N GLU A 14 -2.70 -12.93 -0.95
CA GLU A 14 -3.37 -13.90 -0.11
C GLU A 14 -4.03 -13.23 1.10
N ALA A 15 -5.10 -13.81 1.62
CA ALA A 15 -5.80 -13.30 2.80
C ALA A 15 -4.91 -13.29 4.06
N THR A 16 -3.81 -14.05 4.06
CA THR A 16 -2.81 -14.10 5.13
C THR A 16 -1.72 -13.05 4.99
N ASP A 17 -1.66 -12.33 3.87
CA ASP A 17 -0.61 -11.33 3.63
C ASP A 17 -0.76 -10.14 4.57
N GLU A 18 0.37 -9.49 4.80
CA GLU A 18 0.46 -8.26 5.58
C GLU A 18 1.09 -7.17 4.73
N VAL A 19 0.39 -6.05 4.56
CA VAL A 19 0.80 -5.00 3.62
C VAL A 19 1.23 -3.75 4.37
N VAL A 20 2.43 -3.25 4.07
CA VAL A 20 2.91 -1.94 4.52
C VAL A 20 2.75 -0.93 3.38
N ILE A 21 2.09 0.19 3.65
CA ILE A 21 1.88 1.26 2.68
C ILE A 21 2.70 2.47 3.08
N GLU A 22 3.52 2.95 2.14
CA GLU A 22 4.12 4.27 2.18
C GLU A 22 3.79 4.98 0.87
N ALA A 23 3.26 6.20 0.95
CA ALA A 23 2.96 7.01 -0.23
C ALA A 23 3.08 8.50 0.07
N THR A 24 3.43 9.29 -0.94
CA THR A 24 3.36 10.76 -0.91
C THR A 24 1.93 11.29 -1.00
N GLY A 25 1.00 10.46 -1.50
CA GLY A 25 -0.42 10.76 -1.61
C GLY A 25 -1.25 10.26 -0.42
N ASN A 26 -2.58 10.14 -0.61
CA ASN A 26 -3.49 9.68 0.42
C ASN A 26 -3.34 8.17 0.69
N SER A 27 -2.43 7.82 1.60
CA SER A 27 -2.17 6.43 2.03
C SER A 27 -3.40 5.76 2.63
N MET A 28 -4.29 6.51 3.28
CA MET A 28 -5.52 5.97 3.87
C MET A 28 -6.51 5.49 2.80
N ALA A 29 -6.58 6.18 1.66
CA ALA A 29 -7.41 5.75 0.54
C ALA A 29 -6.92 4.42 -0.04
N ALA A 30 -5.61 4.24 -0.17
CA ALA A 30 -5.02 2.97 -0.61
C ALA A 30 -5.24 1.86 0.42
N ALA A 31 -5.06 2.17 1.72
CA ALA A 31 -5.29 1.21 2.80
C ALA A 31 -6.71 0.65 2.76
N ARG A 32 -7.74 1.51 2.61
CA ARG A 32 -9.14 1.07 2.52
C ARG A 32 -9.44 0.11 1.38
N VAL A 33 -8.70 0.19 0.27
CA VAL A 33 -8.87 -0.72 -0.87
C VAL A 33 -8.29 -2.10 -0.54
N LEU A 34 -7.16 -2.16 0.16
CA LEU A 34 -6.45 -3.41 0.44
C LEU A 34 -6.90 -4.10 1.73
N SER A 35 -7.35 -3.34 2.74
CA SER A 35 -7.77 -3.89 4.05
C SER A 35 -8.74 -5.07 4.00
N PRO A 36 -9.76 -5.13 3.11
CA PRO A 36 -10.65 -6.30 3.08
C PRO A 36 -10.05 -7.54 2.41
N LEU A 37 -8.85 -7.44 1.81
CA LEU A 37 -8.24 -8.50 1.00
C LEU A 37 -7.08 -9.22 1.71
N VAL A 38 -6.56 -8.66 2.80
CA VAL A 38 -5.33 -9.11 3.47
C VAL A 38 -5.52 -9.14 4.99
N ALA A 39 -4.61 -9.79 5.71
CA ALA A 39 -4.71 -9.95 7.16
C ALA A 39 -4.55 -8.62 7.90
N ARG A 40 -3.62 -7.77 7.44
CA ARG A 40 -3.44 -6.41 7.98
C ARG A 40 -2.87 -5.44 6.96
N VAL A 41 -3.20 -4.17 7.15
CA VAL A 41 -2.57 -3.05 6.47
C VAL A 41 -1.97 -2.10 7.50
N VAL A 42 -0.69 -1.77 7.32
CA VAL A 42 0.06 -0.83 8.17
C VAL A 42 0.45 0.37 7.32
N ILE A 43 0.11 1.57 7.77
CA ILE A 43 0.58 2.81 7.13
C ILE A 43 1.91 3.18 7.76
N ALA A 44 2.97 3.14 6.96
CA ALA A 44 4.31 3.53 7.39
C ALA A 44 4.40 5.05 7.56
N ASN A 45 5.21 5.48 8.54
CA ASN A 45 5.59 6.89 8.68
C ASN A 45 6.70 7.21 7.66
N PRO A 46 6.43 8.05 6.63
CA PRO A 46 7.40 8.33 5.58
C PRO A 46 8.64 9.09 6.07
N LEU A 47 8.55 9.80 7.20
CA LEU A 47 9.71 10.49 7.79
C LEU A 47 10.71 9.52 8.42
N GLN A 48 10.25 8.34 8.83
CA GLN A 48 11.06 7.32 9.49
C GLN A 48 11.54 6.26 8.50
N VAL A 49 10.62 5.70 7.70
CA VAL A 49 10.92 4.58 6.81
C VAL A 49 11.63 5.05 5.54
N LYS A 50 11.19 6.18 4.97
CA LYS A 50 11.77 6.83 3.79
C LYS A 50 11.85 5.94 2.54
N ALA A 51 11.20 4.78 2.47
CA ALA A 51 11.37 3.88 1.32
C ALA A 51 10.89 4.54 0.02
N ILE A 52 9.83 5.37 0.07
CA ILE A 52 9.39 6.19 -1.07
C ILE A 52 10.41 7.27 -1.46
N ALA A 53 11.14 7.83 -0.50
CA ALA A 53 12.17 8.84 -0.78
C ALA A 53 13.44 8.22 -1.40
N HIS A 54 13.72 6.96 -1.09
CA HIS A 54 14.81 6.18 -1.66
C HIS A 54 14.39 5.40 -2.92
N ALA A 55 13.09 5.31 -3.21
CA ALA A 55 12.57 4.71 -4.42
C ALA A 55 12.93 5.60 -5.62
N HIS A 56 14.05 5.31 -6.26
CA HIS A 56 14.37 5.86 -7.57
C HIS A 56 13.38 5.26 -8.58
N VAL A 57 12.35 6.02 -8.94
CA VAL A 57 11.48 5.65 -10.06
C VAL A 57 12.27 5.93 -11.34
N LYS A 58 12.61 4.86 -12.08
CA LYS A 58 13.01 4.95 -13.49
C LYS A 58 11.77 5.08 -14.35
#